data_AF-A0A5D4MFR9-F1
#
_entry.id   AF-A0A5D4MFR9-F1
#
_cell.length_a   1.000
_cell.length_b   1.000
_cell.length_c   1.000
_cell.angle_alpha   90.00
_cell.angle_beta   90.00
_cell.angle_gamma   90.00
#
_symmetry.space_group_name_H-M   'P 1'
#
loop_
_entity.id
_entity.type
_entity.pdbx_description
1 polymer ?
#
loop_
_entity_poly.entity_id
_entity_poly.type
_entity_poly.pdbx_seq_one_letter_code
_entity_poly.pdbx_strand_id
1 'polypeptide(L)' 'MNGKLVEAAREEIETIRNLMQFYFYDFSEFNRADAFNDGKFREYPCLDHYWREEGRFSMI' A
#
# COMPACT_ATOMS: atom_id res chain seq x y z
N MET A 1 -6.58 2.95 -22.79
CA MET A 1 -7.07 3.13 -21.40
C MET A 1 -6.63 4.52 -20.97
N ASN A 2 -7.57 5.44 -20.68
CA ASN A 2 -7.26 6.82 -20.30
C ASN A 2 -7.35 6.96 -18.78
N GLY A 3 -6.25 6.71 -18.08
CA GLY A 3 -6.16 6.94 -16.63
C GLY A 3 -5.75 8.39 -16.35
N LYS A 4 -6.37 9.02 -15.34
CA LYS A 4 -5.93 10.30 -14.80
C LYS A 4 -5.29 10.06 -13.43
N LEU A 5 -4.16 10.69 -13.16
CA LEU A 5 -3.58 10.72 -11.81
C LEU A 5 -4.43 11.63 -10.94
N VAL A 6 -4.87 11.10 -9.80
CA VAL A 6 -5.59 11.82 -8.76
C VAL A 6 -4.87 11.59 -7.44
N GLU A 7 -4.90 12.59 -6.57
CA GLU A 7 -4.48 12.41 -5.19
C GLU A 7 -5.51 11.50 -4.49
N ALA A 8 -5.01 10.50 -3.77
CA ALA A 8 -5.89 9.58 -3.09
C ALA A 8 -6.44 10.21 -1.81
N ALA A 9 -7.76 10.12 -1.62
CA ALA A 9 -8.43 10.62 -0.42
C ALA A 9 -8.26 9.63 0.74
N ARG A 10 -8.36 10.13 1.98
CA ARG A 10 -8.20 9.28 3.18
C ARG A 10 -9.26 8.16 3.24
N GLU A 11 -10.45 8.44 2.71
CA GLU A 11 -11.57 7.50 2.63
C GLU A 11 -11.26 6.30 1.73
N GLU A 12 -10.27 6.43 0.84
CA GLU A 12 -9.84 5.38 -0.08
C GLU A 12 -8.76 4.46 0.51
N ILE A 13 -8.42 4.61 1.80
CA ILE A 13 -7.33 3.86 2.44
C ILE A 13 -7.46 2.34 2.31
N GLU A 14 -8.68 1.79 2.38
CA GLU A 14 -8.87 0.34 2.19
C GLU A 14 -8.60 -0.09 0.75
N THR A 15 -8.97 0.75 -0.23
CA THR A 15 -8.63 0.52 -1.63
C THR A 15 -7.11 0.48 -1.80
N ILE A 16 -6.40 1.43 -1.19
CA ILE A 16 -4.94 1.51 -1.25
C ILE A 16 -4.30 0.30 -0.54
N ARG A 17 -4.81 -0.15 0.61
CA ARG A 17 -4.34 -1.37 1.28
C ARG A 17 -4.44 -2.59 0.38
N ASN A 18 -5.56 -2.74 -0.35
CA ASN A 18 -5.73 -3.84 -1.29
C ASN A 18 -4.79 -3.71 -2.50
N LEU A 19 -4.58 -2.50 -3.02
CA LEU A 19 -3.61 -2.27 -4.09
C LEU A 19 -2.18 -2.61 -3.66
N MET A 20 -1.80 -2.29 -2.42
CA MET A 20 -0.51 -2.65 -1.86
C MET A 20 -0.29 -4.16 -1.79
N GLN A 21 -1.33 -4.99 -1.65
CA GLN A 21 -1.18 -6.45 -1.69
C GLN A 21 -0.68 -6.94 -3.04
N PHE A 22 -1.16 -6.36 -4.15
CA PHE A 22 -0.65 -6.66 -5.48
C PHE A 22 0.79 -6.19 -5.65
N TYR A 23 1.11 -5.00 -5.14
CA TYR A 23 2.49 -4.53 -5.12
C TYR A 23 3.40 -5.48 -4.32
N PHE A 24 3.01 -5.92 -3.12
CA PHE A 24 3.80 -6.88 -2.35
C PHE A 24 3.91 -8.24 -3.01
N TYR A 25 2.87 -8.70 -3.71
CA TYR A 25 2.93 -9.91 -4.52
C TYR A 25 3.99 -9.80 -5.62
N ASP A 26 3.98 -8.73 -6.41
CA ASP A 26 4.96 -8.54 -7.48
C ASP A 26 6.39 -8.48 -6.94
N PHE A 27 6.60 -7.85 -5.78
CA PHE A 27 7.92 -7.77 -5.14
C PHE A 27 8.34 -9.03 -4.41
N SER A 28 7.40 -9.93 -4.08
CA SER A 28 7.68 -11.18 -3.38
C SER A 28 8.64 -12.08 -4.17
N GLU A 29 8.62 -11.99 -5.50
CA GLU A 29 9.53 -12.70 -6.39
C GLU A 29 11.01 -12.32 -6.15
N PHE A 30 11.26 -11.08 -5.72
CA PHE A 30 12.61 -10.55 -5.51
C PHE A 30 13.09 -10.67 -4.07
N ASN A 31 12.18 -10.57 -3.09
CA ASN A 31 12.53 -10.52 -1.68
C ASN A 31 12.15 -11.78 -0.88
N ARG A 32 11.52 -12.78 -1.53
CA ARG A 32 11.05 -14.03 -0.91
C ARG A 32 10.10 -13.81 0.27
N ALA A 33 9.31 -12.74 0.23
CA ALA A 33 8.24 -12.54 1.19
C ALA A 33 7.14 -13.59 0.95
N ASP A 34 6.73 -14.29 1.99
CA ASP A 34 5.59 -15.21 1.93
C ASP A 34 4.32 -14.51 2.40
N ALA A 35 3.19 -14.89 1.81
CA ALA A 35 1.89 -14.56 2.36
C ALA A 35 1.65 -15.32 3.67
N PHE A 36 0.88 -14.72 4.57
CA PHE A 36 0.43 -15.38 5.79
C PHE A 36 -0.69 -16.39 5.50
N ASN A 37 -1.10 -17.13 6.53
CA ASN A 37 -2.13 -18.18 6.42
C ASN A 37 -3.50 -17.67 5.94
N ASP A 38 -3.76 -16.37 6.01
CA ASP A 38 -4.97 -15.73 5.51
C ASP A 38 -4.87 -15.31 4.02
N GLY A 39 -3.74 -15.62 3.37
CA GLY A 39 -3.47 -15.28 1.98
C GLY A 39 -3.04 -13.83 1.76
N LYS A 40 -2.72 -13.07 2.81
CA LYS A 40 -2.28 -11.67 2.72
C LYS A 40 -0.79 -11.52 3.03
N PHE A 41 -0.17 -10.54 2.39
CA PHE A 41 1.13 -10.00 2.78
C PHE A 41 0.98 -9.04 3.96
N ARG A 42 2.10 -8.81 4.66
CA ARG A 42 2.18 -7.83 5.75
C ARG A 42 1.69 -6.46 5.28
N GLU A 43 0.90 -5.78 6.10
CA GLU A 43 0.45 -4.43 5.80
C GLU A 43 1.60 -3.43 5.74
N TYR A 44 1.44 -2.39 4.91
CA TYR A 44 2.38 -1.27 4.89
C TYR A 44 2.30 -0.50 6.21
N PRO A 45 3.39 -0.43 6.99
CA PRO A 45 3.37 0.28 8.27
C PRO A 45 3.02 1.75 8.09
N CYS A 46 2.21 2.30 9.00
CA CYS A 46 1.90 3.73 9.03
C CYS A 46 1.25 4.27 7.74
N LEU A 47 0.56 3.43 6.96
CA LEU A 47 -0.11 3.88 5.73
C LEU A 47 -1.06 5.06 5.97
N ASP A 48 -1.76 5.07 7.09
CA ASP A 48 -2.68 6.13 7.47
C ASP A 48 -1.99 7.47 7.81
N HIS A 49 -0.68 7.49 8.06
CA HIS A 49 0.06 8.71 8.40
C HIS A 49 0.17 9.67 7.22
N TYR A 50 0.08 9.19 5.97
CA TYR A 50 0.12 10.03 4.77
C TYR A 50 -0.97 11.11 4.74
N TRP A 51 -2.07 10.93 5.47
CA TRP A 51 -3.18 11.90 5.56
C TRP A 51 -3.28 12.62 6.91
N ARG A 52 -2.38 12.34 7.86
CA ARG A 52 -2.44 12.92 9.23
C ARG A 52 -1.48 14.09 9.43
N GLU A 53 -0.34 14.08 8.76
CA GLU A 53 0.72 15.08 8.96
C GLU A 53 1.08 15.73 7.62
N GLU A 54 0.89 17.04 7.51
CA GLU A 54 1.36 17.81 6.35
C GLU A 54 2.87 17.62 6.17
N GLY A 55 3.28 17.10 5.01
CA GLY A 55 4.69 17.01 4.63
C GLY A 55 5.45 15.76 5.11
N ARG A 56 4.80 14.76 5.73
CA ARG A 56 5.45 13.45 5.90
C ARG A 56 5.38 12.62 4.63
N PHE A 57 6.53 12.47 3.99
CA PHE A 57 6.82 11.29 3.17
C PHE A 57 7.24 10.19 4.14
N SER A 58 6.55 9.05 4.17
CA SER A 58 6.96 7.87 4.95
C SER A 58 8.44 7.59 4.68
N MET A 59 9.30 7.86 5.66
CA MET A 59 10.69 7.42 5.64
C MET A 59 10.67 5.98 6.12
N ILE A 60 10.77 5.07 5.14
CA ILE A 60 11.12 3.67 5.36
C ILE A 60 12.54 3.61 5.95
#